data_AF-A0AAD9N945-F1
#
_entry.id   AF-A0AAD9N945-F1
#
_cell.length_a   1.000
_cell.length_b   1.000
_cell.length_c   1.000
_cell.angle_alpha   90.00
_cell.angle_beta   90.00
_cell.angle_gamma   90.00
#
_symmetry.space_group_name_H-M   'P 1'
#
loop_
_entity.id
_entity.type
_entity.pdbx_description
1 polymer ?
#
loop_
_entity_poly.entity_id
_entity_poly.type
_entity_poly.pdbx_seq_one_letter_code
_entity_poly.pdbx_strand_id
1 'polypeptide(L)'
;MNNIKSENELKFYYTVHTSLDVVEEKIQSVGSKSTNDMRELYLGLLYPTEDYKVYGYVTNTKIKFVIVVESSSNISLRDNEIRSMFKKLHSAYVDMVCNPFYVPGEQITSV
;
A
#
# COMPACT_ATOMS: atom_id res chain seq x y z
N MET A 1 -26.91 -11.57 -8.61
CA MET A 1 -25.82 -10.72 -9.15
C MET A 1 -25.02 -9.96 -8.09
N ASN A 2 -25.56 -9.68 -6.89
CA ASN A 2 -24.84 -8.88 -5.86
C ASN A 2 -23.78 -9.64 -5.05
N ASN A 3 -23.78 -10.98 -5.04
CA ASN A 3 -22.93 -11.79 -4.17
C ASN A 3 -21.46 -11.91 -4.65
N ILE A 4 -21.23 -11.87 -5.97
CA ILE A 4 -19.89 -12.01 -6.58
C ILE A 4 -19.04 -10.76 -6.34
N LYS A 5 -19.67 -9.57 -6.31
CA LYS A 5 -18.96 -8.31 -5.99
C LYS A 5 -18.48 -8.28 -4.53
N SER A 6 -19.32 -8.73 -3.60
CA SER A 6 -18.98 -8.79 -2.17
C SER A 6 -17.92 -9.84 -1.84
N GLU A 7 -17.92 -10.99 -2.52
CA GLU A 7 -16.87 -12.01 -2.33
C GLU A 7 -15.49 -11.51 -2.77
N ASN A 8 -15.42 -10.80 -3.90
CA ASN A 8 -14.17 -10.19 -4.37
C ASN A 8 -13.69 -9.08 -3.42
N GLU A 9 -14.60 -8.26 -2.92
CA GLU A 9 -14.27 -7.22 -1.94
C GLU A 9 -13.72 -7.83 -0.64
N LEU A 10 -14.35 -8.90 -0.14
CA LEU A 10 -13.89 -9.62 1.04
C LEU A 10 -12.50 -10.26 0.84
N LYS A 11 -12.23 -10.84 -0.34
CA LYS A 11 -10.90 -11.35 -0.72
C LYS A 11 -9.83 -10.26 -0.63
N PHE A 12 -10.12 -9.05 -1.12
CA PHE A 12 -9.19 -7.92 -1.03
C PHE A 12 -9.01 -7.43 0.41
N TYR A 13 -10.08 -7.39 1.22
CA TYR A 13 -9.97 -7.06 2.64
C TYR A 13 -9.01 -8.00 3.37
N TYR A 14 -9.17 -9.31 3.19
CA TYR A 14 -8.25 -10.27 3.81
C TYR A 14 -6.83 -10.13 3.29
N THR A 15 -6.65 -9.95 1.99
CA THR A 15 -5.33 -9.78 1.36
C THR A 15 -4.60 -8.55 1.93
N VAL A 16 -5.28 -7.41 2.02
CA VAL A 16 -4.70 -6.19 2.60
C VAL A 16 -4.44 -6.38 4.08
N HIS A 17 -5.37 -6.99 4.83
CA HIS A 17 -5.23 -7.19 6.27
C HIS A 17 -4.02 -8.06 6.63
N THR A 18 -3.84 -9.21 5.98
CA THR A 18 -2.69 -10.09 6.22
C THR A 18 -1.36 -9.48 5.76
N SER A 19 -1.39 -8.52 4.82
CA SER A 19 -0.18 -7.81 4.41
C SER A 19 0.40 -6.91 5.50
N LEU A 20 -0.40 -6.52 6.50
CA LEU A 20 0.05 -5.65 7.58
C LEU A 20 1.11 -6.31 8.45
N ASP A 21 1.04 -7.62 8.67
CA ASP A 21 2.03 -8.38 9.42
C ASP A 21 3.41 -8.32 8.73
N VAL A 22 3.44 -8.51 7.40
CA VAL A 22 4.66 -8.44 6.59
C VAL A 22 5.23 -7.02 6.56
N VAL A 23 4.36 -6.00 6.50
CA VAL A 23 4.77 -4.60 6.60
C VAL A 23 5.47 -4.34 7.94
N GLU A 24 4.93 -4.84 9.04
CA GLU A 24 5.50 -4.64 10.37
C GLU A 24 6.84 -5.33 10.53
N GLU A 25 6.99 -6.57 10.05
CA GLU A 25 8.26 -7.28 10.03
C GLU A 25 9.32 -6.51 9.22
N LYS A 26 8.96 -6.00 8.03
CA LYS A 26 9.88 -5.21 7.20
C LYS A 26 10.30 -3.91 7.88
N ILE A 27 9.37 -3.17 8.51
CA ILE A 27 9.71 -1.95 9.25
C ILE A 27 10.71 -2.25 10.38
N GLN A 28 10.51 -3.35 11.11
CA GLN A 28 11.41 -3.74 12.20
C GLN A 28 12.78 -4.16 11.68
N SER A 29 12.83 -4.88 10.54
CA SER A 29 14.09 -5.31 9.92
C SER A 29 14.95 -4.14 9.42
N VAL A 30 14.33 -3.09 8.89
CA VAL A 30 15.03 -1.88 8.38
C VAL A 30 15.72 -1.11 9.51
N GLY A 31 15.21 -1.16 10.75
CA GLY A 31 15.84 -0.55 11.91
C GLY A 31 17.17 -1.18 12.34
N SER A 32 17.54 -2.32 11.75
CA SER A 32 18.76 -3.08 12.08
C SER A 32 19.85 -3.06 11.00
N LYS A 33 19.61 -2.38 9.87
CA LYS A 33 20.58 -2.21 8.77
C LYS A 33 20.89 -0.74 8.52
N SER A 34 22.00 -0.50 7.82
CA SER A 34 22.68 0.79 7.64
C SER A 34 21.77 2.01 7.40
N THR A 35 22.22 3.18 7.85
CA THR A 35 21.47 4.47 7.83
C THR A 35 20.92 4.92 6.47
N ASN A 36 21.38 4.33 5.36
CA ASN A 36 20.82 4.60 4.02
C ASN A 36 19.54 3.81 3.71
N ASP A 37 19.36 2.62 4.30
CA ASP A 37 18.14 1.81 4.15
C ASP A 37 16.97 2.39 4.97
N MET A 38 17.28 3.12 6.05
CA MET A 38 16.29 3.72 6.97
C MET A 38 15.39 4.79 6.32
N ARG A 39 15.70 5.22 5.10
CA ARG A 39 14.93 6.22 4.35
C ARG A 39 14.09 5.62 3.21
N GLU A 40 14.16 4.32 2.99
CA GLU A 40 13.41 3.69 1.92
C GLU A 40 11.95 3.48 2.36
N LEU A 41 11.08 4.38 1.91
CA LEU A 41 9.64 4.34 2.20
C LEU A 41 8.92 3.21 1.44
N TYR A 42 9.50 2.73 0.34
CA TYR A 42 8.95 1.65 -0.46
C TYR A 42 9.47 0.31 0.02
N LEU A 43 8.57 -0.59 0.44
CA LEU A 43 8.92 -1.90 0.99
C LEU A 43 9.04 -3.00 -0.07
N GLY A 44 8.80 -2.68 -1.35
CA GLY A 44 8.80 -3.66 -2.42
C GLY A 44 7.56 -4.56 -2.44
N LEU A 45 7.70 -5.69 -3.12
CA LEU A 45 6.76 -6.80 -3.04
C LEU A 45 6.73 -7.32 -1.59
N LEU A 46 5.55 -7.38 -1.00
CA LEU A 46 5.31 -7.98 0.31
C LEU A 46 5.19 -9.49 0.15
N TYR A 47 4.23 -9.92 -0.66
CA TYR A 47 4.10 -11.31 -1.08
C TYR A 47 3.27 -11.40 -2.38
N PRO A 48 3.53 -12.43 -3.21
CA PRO A 48 2.65 -12.79 -4.30
C PRO A 48 1.55 -13.76 -3.84
N THR A 49 0.44 -13.74 -4.54
CA THR A 49 -0.61 -14.77 -4.55
C THR A 49 -0.71 -15.37 -5.95
N GLU A 50 -1.61 -16.32 -6.16
CA GLU A 50 -1.86 -16.89 -7.49
C GLU A 50 -2.26 -15.81 -8.51
N ASP A 51 -3.22 -14.96 -8.14
CA ASP A 51 -3.81 -13.97 -9.05
C ASP A 51 -3.25 -12.55 -8.87
N TYR A 52 -2.58 -12.26 -7.76
CA TYR A 52 -2.20 -10.88 -7.40
C TYR A 52 -0.78 -10.76 -6.84
N LYS A 53 -0.20 -9.57 -7.01
CA LYS A 53 1.03 -9.11 -6.35
C LYS A 53 0.69 -7.99 -5.37
N VAL A 54 1.14 -8.13 -4.13
CA VAL A 54 0.87 -7.15 -3.07
C VAL A 54 2.14 -6.36 -2.77
N TYR A 55 2.09 -5.04 -2.95
CA TYR A 55 3.21 -4.13 -2.70
C TYR A 55 2.93 -3.22 -1.51
N GLY A 56 3.99 -2.84 -0.79
CA GLY A 56 3.89 -2.02 0.41
C GLY A 56 4.71 -0.74 0.35
N TYR A 57 4.21 0.30 1.01
CA TYR A 57 4.89 1.57 1.22
C TYR A 57 4.51 2.13 2.58
N VAL A 58 5.46 2.68 3.32
CA VAL A 58 5.22 3.24 4.65
C VAL A 58 5.85 4.62 4.74
N THR A 59 5.04 5.63 5.08
CA THR A 59 5.54 6.99 5.28
C THR A 59 6.37 7.10 6.56
N ASN A 60 7.15 8.16 6.68
CA ASN A 60 7.81 8.52 7.94
C ASN A 60 6.82 8.76 9.09
N THR A 61 5.58 9.18 8.78
CA THR A 61 4.45 9.32 9.73
C THR A 61 3.72 8.01 10.03
N LYS A 62 4.27 6.87 9.61
CA LYS A 62 3.74 5.51 9.85
C LYS A 62 2.40 5.21 9.17
N ILE A 63 2.04 5.98 8.14
CA ILE A 63 0.92 5.65 7.26
C ILE A 63 1.35 4.53 6.32
N LYS A 64 0.55 3.47 6.26
CA LYS A 64 0.81 2.25 5.46
C LYS A 64 -0.06 2.31 4.20
N PHE A 65 0.56 2.35 3.03
CA PHE A 65 -0.11 2.18 1.74
C PHE A 65 0.14 0.77 1.21
N VAL A 66 -0.92 0.16 0.70
CA VAL A 66 -0.89 -1.17 0.08
C VAL A 66 -1.50 -1.05 -1.32
N ILE A 67 -0.80 -1.58 -2.33
CA ILE A 67 -1.31 -1.67 -3.71
C ILE A 67 -1.34 -3.15 -4.10
N VAL A 68 -2.50 -3.61 -4.53
CA VAL A 68 -2.73 -4.97 -5.05
C VAL A 68 -2.87 -4.88 -6.56
N VAL A 69 -2.04 -5.63 -7.29
CA VAL A 69 -2.01 -5.65 -8.76
C VAL A 69 -2.32 -7.06 -9.25
N GLU A 70 -3.15 -7.20 -10.27
CA GLU A 70 -3.43 -8.49 -10.91
C GLU A 70 -2.19 -9.02 -11.66
N SER A 71 -1.76 -10.24 -11.32
CA SER A 71 -0.60 -10.92 -11.88
C SER A 71 -0.74 -11.22 -13.37
N SER A 72 -1.97 -11.45 -13.83
CA SER A 72 -2.32 -11.80 -15.22
C SER A 72 -2.37 -10.59 -16.15
N SER A 73 -2.32 -9.37 -15.61
CA SER A 73 -2.42 -8.16 -16.42
C SER A 73 -1.27 -8.11 -17.44
N ASN A 74 -1.61 -7.94 -18.72
CA ASN A 74 -0.63 -7.83 -19.81
C ASN A 74 0.33 -6.63 -19.65
N ILE A 75 0.07 -5.79 -18.65
CA ILE A 75 0.93 -4.70 -18.22
C ILE A 75 1.92 -5.28 -17.20
N SER A 76 3.09 -5.69 -17.67
CA SER A 76 4.20 -6.03 -16.78
C SER A 76 4.69 -4.76 -16.06
N LEU A 77 4.00 -4.38 -14.98
CA LEU A 77 4.38 -3.21 -14.18
C LEU A 77 5.77 -3.40 -13.61
N ARG A 78 6.68 -2.50 -14.00
CA ARG A 78 8.06 -2.46 -13.49
C ARG A 78 8.06 -1.84 -12.10
N ASP A 79 9.06 -2.18 -11.30
CA ASP A 79 9.21 -1.65 -9.94
C ASP A 79 9.14 -0.12 -9.88
N ASN A 80 9.74 0.57 -10.86
CA ASN A 80 9.69 2.04 -10.97
C ASN A 80 8.28 2.61 -11.17
N GLU A 81 7.40 1.88 -11.85
CA GLU A 81 6.01 2.31 -12.07
C GLU A 81 5.21 2.18 -10.76
N ILE A 82 5.39 1.08 -10.03
CA ILE A 82 4.80 0.89 -8.70
C ILE A 82 5.29 1.97 -7.72
N ARG A 83 6.59 2.27 -7.72
CA ARG A 83 7.16 3.37 -6.93
C ARG A 83 6.54 4.72 -7.29
N SER A 84 6.31 4.96 -8.58
CA SER A 84 5.65 6.18 -9.06
C SER A 84 4.20 6.26 -8.59
N MET A 85 3.46 5.16 -8.62
CA MET A 85 2.09 5.08 -8.08
C MET A 85 2.06 5.41 -6.58
N PHE A 86 2.96 4.82 -5.78
CA PHE A 86 3.04 5.14 -4.36
C PHE A 86 3.38 6.59 -4.09
N LYS A 87 4.32 7.18 -4.86
CA LYS A 87 4.64 8.61 -4.74
C LYS A 87 3.42 9.49 -5.02
N LYS A 88 2.67 9.19 -6.09
CA LYS A 88 1.43 9.92 -6.42
C LYS A 88 0.37 9.78 -5.33
N LEU A 89 0.18 8.57 -4.81
CA LEU A 89 -0.75 8.32 -3.71
C LEU A 89 -0.35 9.09 -2.44
N HIS A 90 0.94 9.09 -2.11
CA HIS A 90 1.46 9.85 -0.97
C HIS A 90 1.24 11.35 -1.16
N SER A 91 1.53 11.92 -2.34
CA SER A 91 1.25 13.33 -2.61
C SER A 91 -0.23 13.68 -2.44
N ALA A 92 -1.13 12.87 -3.01
CA ALA A 92 -2.58 13.07 -2.85
C ALA A 92 -3.05 12.96 -1.39
N TYR A 93 -2.48 12.02 -0.62
CA TYR A 93 -2.74 11.91 0.81
C TYR A 93 -2.26 13.15 1.58
N VAL A 94 -1.07 13.68 1.26
CA VAL A 94 -0.55 14.91 1.87
C VAL A 94 -1.47 16.09 1.58
N ASP A 95 -1.86 16.30 0.32
CA ASP A 95 -2.76 17.39 -0.08
C ASP A 95 -4.09 17.32 0.69
N MET A 96 -4.61 16.11 0.89
CA MET A 96 -5.82 15.89 1.66
C MET A 96 -5.61 16.14 3.16
N VAL A 97 -4.53 15.64 3.78
CA VAL A 97 -4.28 15.85 5.23
C VAL A 97 -4.02 17.33 5.54
N CYS A 98 -3.45 18.06 4.58
CA CYS A 98 -3.23 19.50 4.69
C CYS A 98 -4.52 20.34 4.50
N ASN A 99 -5.65 19.72 4.16
CA ASN A 99 -6.93 20.42 4.15
C ASN A 99 -7.37 20.73 5.60
N PRO A 100 -7.63 22.00 5.97
CA PRO A 100 -8.02 22.37 7.33
C PRO A 100 -9.38 21.78 7.78
N PHE A 101 -10.18 21.26 6.85
CA PHE A 101 -11.44 20.58 7.13
C PHE A 101 -11.31 19.05 7.21
N TYR A 102 -10.12 18.51 6.99
CA TYR A 102 -9.89 17.07 7.14
C TYR A 102 -9.91 16.68 8.62
N VAL A 103 -10.63 15.61 8.94
CA VAL A 103 -10.70 15.02 10.28
C VAL A 103 -9.81 13.78 10.33
N PRO A 104 -8.69 13.78 11.07
CA PRO A 104 -7.81 12.62 11.17
C PRO A 104 -8.51 11.38 11.73
N GLY A 105 -8.30 10.23 11.09
CA GLY A 105 -8.82 8.93 11.54
C GLY A 105 -10.20 8.58 10.96
N GLU A 106 -10.89 9.53 10.32
CA GLU A 106 -12.10 9.22 9.56
C GLU A 106 -11.76 8.64 8.18
N GLN A 107 -12.75 7.93 7.61
CA GLN A 107 -12.62 7.43 6.24
C GLN A 107 -12.49 8.61 5.27
N ILE A 108 -11.48 8.55 4.40
CA ILE A 108 -11.26 9.57 3.38
C ILE A 108 -12.40 9.48 2.36
N THR A 109 -13.16 10.57 2.24
CA THR A 109 -14.21 10.74 1.22
C THR A 109 -13.91 11.97 0.38
N SER A 110 -14.03 11.86 -0.95
CA SER A 110 -14.07 13.01 -1.85
C SER A 110 -15.53 13.36 -2.12
N VAL A 111 -15.93 14.57 -1.76
CA VAL A 111 -17.24 15.16 -2.12
C VAL A 111 -17.18 15.88 -3.46
#